data_AF-A0A931HHU4-F1
#
_entry.id   AF-A0A931HHU4-F1
#
_cell.length_a   1.000
_cell.length_b   1.000
_cell.length_c   1.000
_cell.angle_alpha   90.00
_cell.angle_beta   90.00
_cell.angle_gamma   90.00
#
_symmetry.space_group_name_H-M   'P 1'
#
loop_
_entity.id
_entity.type
_entity.pdbx_description
1 polymer ?
#
loop_
_entity_poly.entity_id
_entity_poly.type
_entity_poly.pdbx_seq_one_letter_code
_entity_poly.pdbx_strand_id
1 'polypeptide(L)'
;MAVEFRAGQNAPLATPSVRFTATASVPMDLCALVVDTHLQVASSQDVVFYNQPQTAGVRLDGDALVVEPGRLRPDADRVLCALGTEQVTPVDTTLTDTAGTPLATFRIEPVAGETALLCWEIYRRGGDWKIRALGQGYAGGLAELFTAHGVEVDDPEPATPPAPQEVPPLETGATCVRMWQIFEDASRSAAAYVSAHEYAHHRLDEELSAAVADPSARTGDAAEQARARAHRRCDELIAAAEVRYTDDSEQLISELAALEGALPAALASWDAPAWRRPGEAADGVRIGEVTAPDRGPLRVPFCVPVPLGRPLWVDGDAEAAAPVASALALRLLASRPGSLLHVVDPAGAMRQLTDLAGSLLAGPPIHEVAGVRAKLEGLADAADLDALAASAGDAHHPQPRVLVVSGLPHGYGSDDLLHLVRLARLAAAQQISLVMTGTEDEGVDSPAYRILAEAAQHVPSDEGRFVDPWTRTDWQFVSDTGPSDPERIRAVVRSLECRRQEI
;
A
#
# COMPACT_ATOMS: atom_id res chain seq x y z
N MET A 1 21.88 22.85 -29.54
CA MET A 1 22.03 22.50 -28.11
C MET A 1 20.78 22.97 -27.42
N ALA A 2 20.16 22.12 -26.60
CA ALA A 2 19.01 22.51 -25.79
C ALA A 2 19.42 23.64 -24.84
N VAL A 3 18.54 24.61 -24.63
CA VAL A 3 18.76 25.64 -23.61
C VAL A 3 18.30 25.08 -22.26
N GLU A 4 19.18 25.07 -21.28
CA GLU A 4 18.83 24.69 -19.91
C GLU A 4 18.11 25.86 -19.22
N PHE A 5 16.93 25.58 -18.65
CA PHE A 5 16.09 26.55 -17.97
C PHE A 5 16.21 26.42 -16.45
N ARG A 6 15.90 27.51 -15.77
CA ARG A 6 15.61 27.53 -14.33
C ARG A 6 14.16 27.91 -14.10
N ALA A 7 13.62 27.56 -12.93
CA ALA A 7 12.27 27.96 -12.53
C ALA A 7 12.02 29.47 -12.77
N GLY A 8 10.90 29.79 -13.42
CA GLY A 8 10.48 31.13 -13.84
C GLY A 8 11.05 31.63 -15.18
N GLN A 9 12.10 30.99 -15.72
CA GLN A 9 12.68 31.38 -17.01
C GLN A 9 11.71 31.11 -18.16
N ASN A 10 11.67 32.02 -19.15
CA ASN A 10 10.78 31.91 -20.30
C ASN A 10 11.48 32.24 -21.62
N ALA A 11 10.98 31.69 -22.72
CA ALA A 11 11.45 31.94 -24.08
C ALA A 11 10.28 31.97 -25.08
N PRO A 12 10.43 32.60 -26.25
CA PRO A 12 9.45 32.48 -27.34
C PRO A 12 9.36 31.03 -27.84
N LEU A 13 8.14 30.59 -28.17
CA LEU A 13 7.92 29.30 -28.84
C LEU A 13 7.88 29.54 -30.35
N ALA A 14 8.97 29.18 -31.03
CA ALA A 14 9.15 29.42 -32.47
C ALA A 14 8.55 28.32 -33.37
N THR A 15 7.88 27.32 -32.79
CA THR A 15 7.35 26.16 -33.49
C THR A 15 5.84 26.05 -33.30
N PRO A 16 5.09 25.54 -34.29
CA PRO A 16 3.64 25.40 -34.19
C PRO A 16 3.21 24.26 -33.25
N SER A 17 4.14 23.35 -32.93
CA SER A 17 3.92 22.20 -32.06
C SER A 17 5.16 21.92 -31.24
N VAL A 18 4.97 21.42 -30.02
CA VAL A 18 6.01 21.04 -29.07
C VAL A 18 5.69 19.68 -28.45
N ARG A 19 6.70 18.84 -28.28
CA ARG A 19 6.61 17.56 -27.57
C ARG A 19 7.35 17.66 -26.23
N PHE A 20 6.63 17.38 -25.15
CA PHE A 20 7.13 17.33 -23.78
C PHE A 20 7.35 15.88 -23.35
N THR A 21 8.53 15.59 -22.83
CA THR A 21 8.92 14.31 -22.26
C THR A 21 9.60 14.52 -20.91
N ALA A 22 9.50 13.53 -20.03
CA ALA A 22 10.18 13.54 -18.74
C ALA A 22 10.83 12.17 -18.46
N THR A 23 11.93 12.17 -17.71
CA THR A 23 12.66 10.97 -17.32
C THR A 23 13.02 11.04 -15.84
N ALA A 24 12.81 9.93 -15.13
CA ALA A 24 13.15 9.76 -13.72
C ALA A 24 13.49 8.30 -13.43
N SER A 25 13.94 8.02 -12.21
CA SER A 25 14.31 6.66 -11.76
C SER A 25 13.11 5.77 -11.39
N VAL A 26 11.89 6.28 -11.48
CA VAL A 26 10.64 5.61 -11.08
C VAL A 26 9.58 5.82 -12.16
N PRO A 27 8.54 4.96 -12.22
CA PRO A 27 7.41 5.16 -13.12
C PRO A 27 6.72 6.50 -12.87
N MET A 28 6.24 7.14 -13.94
CA MET A 28 5.53 8.41 -13.87
C MET A 28 4.40 8.48 -14.90
N ASP A 29 3.38 9.25 -14.58
CA ASP A 29 2.27 9.55 -15.48
C ASP A 29 2.33 11.02 -15.92
N LEU A 30 2.29 11.26 -17.23
CA LEU A 30 2.24 12.61 -17.78
C LEU A 30 0.80 13.08 -17.92
N CYS A 31 0.56 14.35 -17.60
CA CYS A 31 -0.72 14.99 -17.83
C CYS A 31 -0.58 16.45 -18.28
N ALA A 32 -1.62 16.98 -18.93
CA ALA A 32 -1.69 18.40 -19.28
C ALA A 32 -3.04 19.00 -18.91
N LEU A 33 -3.03 20.30 -18.59
CA LEU A 33 -4.23 21.08 -18.33
C LEU A 33 -4.29 22.25 -19.31
N VAL A 34 -5.39 22.36 -20.06
CA VAL A 34 -5.69 23.52 -20.91
C VAL A 34 -6.44 24.55 -20.08
N VAL A 35 -5.80 25.68 -19.79
CA VAL A 35 -6.28 26.66 -18.80
C VAL A 35 -6.44 28.07 -19.39
N ASP A 36 -7.28 28.84 -18.72
CA ASP A 36 -7.50 30.26 -19.01
C ASP A 36 -6.40 31.16 -18.43
N THR A 37 -6.60 32.49 -18.47
CA THR A 37 -5.66 33.45 -17.88
C THR A 37 -5.52 33.37 -16.37
N HIS A 38 -6.51 32.79 -15.68
CA HIS A 38 -6.55 32.58 -14.22
C HIS A 38 -5.96 31.24 -13.79
N LEU A 39 -5.41 30.46 -14.73
CA LEU A 39 -4.90 29.10 -14.50
C LEU A 39 -6.00 28.12 -14.05
N GLN A 40 -7.22 28.31 -14.54
CA GLN A 40 -8.33 27.42 -14.30
C GLN A 40 -8.72 26.69 -15.59
N VAL A 41 -9.02 25.40 -15.50
CA VAL A 41 -9.67 24.68 -16.61
C VAL A 41 -11.10 25.18 -16.78
N ALA A 42 -11.63 25.14 -18.01
CA ALA A 42 -13.04 25.49 -18.23
C ALA A 42 -13.96 24.29 -18.01
N SER A 43 -13.45 23.08 -18.17
CA SER A 43 -14.16 21.81 -17.91
C SER A 43 -13.16 20.64 -17.76
N SER A 44 -13.63 19.48 -17.29
CA SER A 44 -12.84 18.24 -17.24
C SER A 44 -12.33 17.77 -18.62
N GLN A 45 -12.94 18.20 -19.72
CA GLN A 45 -12.50 17.91 -21.10
C GLN A 45 -11.18 18.61 -21.47
N ASP A 46 -10.74 19.59 -20.66
CA ASP A 46 -9.47 20.30 -20.85
C ASP A 46 -8.27 19.61 -20.17
N VAL A 47 -8.49 18.47 -19.52
CA VAL A 47 -7.43 17.69 -18.86
C VAL A 47 -7.02 16.51 -19.75
N VAL A 48 -5.74 16.36 -20.04
CA VAL A 48 -5.20 15.25 -20.82
C VAL A 48 -4.37 14.35 -19.93
N PHE A 49 -4.69 13.06 -19.90
CA PHE A 49 -4.01 12.01 -19.11
C PHE A 49 -4.33 10.63 -19.73
N TYR A 50 -3.83 9.52 -19.16
CA TYR A 50 -3.95 8.19 -19.77
C TYR A 50 -5.39 7.78 -20.13
N ASN A 51 -6.39 8.16 -19.32
CA ASN A 51 -7.80 7.81 -19.55
C ASN A 51 -8.53 8.81 -20.47
N GLN A 52 -7.96 10.00 -20.68
CA GLN A 52 -8.43 11.00 -21.63
C GLN A 52 -7.23 11.52 -22.45
N PRO A 53 -6.75 10.74 -23.42
CA PRO A 53 -5.44 10.97 -24.03
C PRO A 53 -5.40 12.14 -25.03
N GLN A 54 -6.49 12.88 -25.23
CA GLN A 54 -6.51 14.01 -26.15
C GLN A 54 -7.61 15.04 -25.84
N THR A 55 -7.34 16.29 -26.17
CA THR A 55 -8.31 17.39 -26.29
C THR A 55 -7.89 18.30 -27.46
N ALA A 56 -8.62 19.38 -27.71
CA ALA A 56 -8.28 20.33 -28.78
C ALA A 56 -6.89 20.92 -28.55
N GLY A 57 -5.93 20.56 -29.41
CA GLY A 57 -4.55 21.08 -29.38
C GLY A 57 -3.60 20.43 -28.38
N VAL A 58 -4.02 19.39 -27.65
CA VAL A 58 -3.12 18.62 -26.75
C VAL A 58 -3.43 17.13 -26.83
N ARG A 59 -2.41 16.29 -26.95
CA ARG A 59 -2.55 14.82 -26.91
C ARG A 59 -1.40 14.15 -26.16
N LEU A 60 -1.70 13.05 -25.48
CA LEU A 60 -0.74 12.10 -24.92
C LEU A 60 -0.42 11.04 -25.98
N ASP A 61 0.85 10.90 -26.32
CA ASP A 61 1.37 10.09 -27.43
C ASP A 61 2.46 9.14 -26.92
N GLY A 62 2.03 8.03 -26.31
CA GLY A 62 2.90 7.13 -25.56
C GLY A 62 3.36 7.80 -24.26
N ASP A 63 4.65 8.05 -24.15
CA ASP A 63 5.35 8.64 -23.01
C ASP A 63 5.59 10.15 -23.14
N ALA A 64 4.84 10.84 -24.01
CA ALA A 64 5.03 12.26 -24.25
C ALA A 64 3.72 13.02 -24.49
N LEU A 65 3.69 14.29 -24.09
CA LEU A 65 2.61 15.20 -24.41
C LEU A 65 2.97 16.00 -25.66
N VAL A 66 2.09 16.00 -26.65
CA VAL A 66 2.22 16.82 -27.87
C VAL A 66 1.22 17.96 -27.78
N VAL A 67 1.72 19.19 -27.80
CA VAL A 67 0.95 20.42 -27.69
C VAL A 67 1.04 21.20 -29.01
N GLU A 68 -0.10 21.58 -29.54
CA GLU A 68 -0.29 22.40 -30.74
C GLU A 68 -1.08 23.65 -30.34
N PRO A 69 -0.40 24.71 -29.84
CA PRO A 69 -1.09 25.84 -29.23
C PRO A 69 -2.05 26.59 -30.17
N GLY A 70 -1.78 26.53 -31.48
CA GLY A 70 -2.66 27.11 -32.51
C GLY A 70 -3.99 26.38 -32.72
N ARG A 71 -4.18 25.20 -32.10
CA ARG A 71 -5.41 24.39 -32.18
C ARG A 71 -6.20 24.34 -30.88
N LEU A 72 -5.77 25.09 -29.87
CA LEU A 72 -6.50 25.22 -28.61
C LEU A 72 -7.85 25.91 -28.86
N ARG A 73 -8.80 25.68 -27.94
CA ARG A 73 -10.10 26.37 -27.95
C ARG A 73 -9.93 27.90 -27.82
N PRO A 74 -10.87 28.72 -28.33
CA PRO A 74 -10.72 30.17 -28.38
C PRO A 74 -10.44 30.88 -27.04
N ASP A 75 -10.93 30.30 -25.93
CA ASP A 75 -10.80 30.86 -24.57
C ASP A 75 -9.66 30.20 -23.76
N ALA A 76 -8.78 29.43 -24.42
CA ALA A 76 -7.61 28.84 -23.80
C ALA A 76 -6.37 29.67 -24.11
N ASP A 77 -5.74 30.19 -23.06
CA ASP A 77 -4.55 31.03 -23.18
C ASP A 77 -3.26 30.29 -22.86
N ARG A 78 -3.36 29.14 -22.18
CA ARG A 78 -2.21 28.40 -21.66
C ARG A 78 -2.43 26.89 -21.62
N VAL A 79 -1.33 26.16 -21.67
CA VAL A 79 -1.25 24.72 -21.41
C VAL A 79 -0.21 24.48 -20.34
N LEU A 80 -0.60 23.80 -19.28
CA LEU A 80 0.29 23.36 -18.22
C LEU A 80 0.68 21.91 -18.47
N CYS A 81 1.97 21.60 -18.52
CA CYS A 81 2.48 20.24 -18.62
C CYS A 81 2.95 19.78 -17.24
N ALA A 82 2.41 18.67 -16.76
CA ALA A 82 2.64 18.14 -15.44
C ALA A 82 2.91 16.64 -15.48
N LEU A 83 3.33 16.11 -14.33
CA LEU A 83 3.50 14.68 -14.11
C LEU A 83 3.16 14.30 -12.68
N GLY A 84 2.79 13.03 -12.48
CA GLY A 84 2.65 12.37 -11.18
C GLY A 84 3.59 11.19 -11.05
N THR A 85 4.00 10.88 -9.82
CA THR A 85 4.87 9.75 -9.45
C THR A 85 4.50 9.23 -8.05
N GLU A 86 4.60 7.93 -7.84
CA GLU A 86 4.37 7.28 -6.54
C GLU A 86 5.51 7.53 -5.53
N GLN A 87 6.69 7.95 -6.03
CA GLN A 87 7.88 8.19 -5.22
C GLN A 87 8.53 9.53 -5.57
N VAL A 88 9.04 10.19 -4.55
CA VAL A 88 9.75 11.47 -4.67
C VAL A 88 11.11 11.23 -5.30
N THR A 89 11.35 11.76 -6.50
CA THR A 89 12.63 11.59 -7.22
C THR A 89 12.92 12.81 -8.10
N PRO A 90 14.19 13.15 -8.37
CA PRO A 90 14.53 14.16 -9.36
C PRO A 90 14.00 13.80 -10.74
N VAL A 91 13.50 14.81 -11.46
CA VAL A 91 12.96 14.63 -12.81
C VAL A 91 13.67 15.53 -13.80
N ASP A 92 14.17 14.94 -14.88
CA ASP A 92 14.72 15.66 -16.02
C ASP A 92 13.64 15.79 -17.10
N THR A 93 13.30 17.02 -17.47
CA THR A 93 12.25 17.29 -18.47
C THR A 93 12.81 17.94 -19.72
N THR A 94 12.22 17.63 -20.87
CA THR A 94 12.66 18.16 -22.18
C THR A 94 11.45 18.58 -23.03
N LEU A 95 11.58 19.73 -23.68
CA LEU A 95 10.70 20.18 -24.77
C LEU A 95 11.44 20.04 -26.10
N THR A 96 10.81 19.40 -27.09
CA THR A 96 11.33 19.21 -28.45
C THR A 96 10.36 19.74 -29.50
N ASP A 97 10.86 20.08 -30.69
CA ASP A 97 10.00 20.34 -31.86
C ASP A 97 9.54 19.03 -32.53
N THR A 98 8.76 19.14 -33.60
CA THR A 98 8.23 17.98 -34.35
C THR A 98 9.29 17.18 -35.10
N ALA A 99 10.50 17.73 -35.27
CA ALA A 99 11.64 17.03 -35.85
C ALA A 99 12.52 16.37 -34.76
N GLY A 100 12.15 16.49 -33.48
CA GLY A 100 12.92 15.99 -32.34
C GLY A 100 14.06 16.90 -31.90
N THR A 101 14.14 18.13 -32.43
CA THR A 101 15.17 19.10 -32.01
C THR A 101 14.83 19.62 -30.61
N PRO A 102 15.73 19.53 -29.64
CA PRO A 102 15.45 20.00 -28.29
C PRO A 102 15.44 21.53 -28.22
N LEU A 103 14.32 22.07 -27.73
CA LEU A 103 14.05 23.48 -27.54
C LEU A 103 14.50 23.95 -26.15
N ALA A 104 14.18 23.17 -25.11
CA ALA A 104 14.51 23.50 -23.73
C ALA A 104 14.61 22.24 -22.86
N THR A 105 15.46 22.28 -21.84
CA THR A 105 15.54 21.26 -20.78
C THR A 105 15.39 21.92 -19.42
N PHE A 106 14.81 21.20 -18.46
CA PHE A 106 14.63 21.68 -17.10
C PHE A 106 14.62 20.51 -16.12
N ARG A 107 15.53 20.54 -15.15
CA ARG A 107 15.64 19.58 -14.06
C ARG A 107 14.90 20.11 -12.84
N ILE A 108 14.04 19.27 -12.26
CA ILE A 108 13.28 19.59 -11.05
C ILE A 108 13.74 18.66 -9.94
N GLU A 109 14.07 19.23 -8.79
CA GLU A 109 14.44 18.50 -7.57
C GLU A 109 13.36 18.77 -6.51
N PRO A 110 12.47 17.80 -6.24
CA PRO A 110 11.48 17.91 -5.18
C PRO A 110 12.16 18.06 -3.81
N VAL A 111 11.59 18.86 -2.91
CA VAL A 111 12.22 19.21 -1.62
C VAL A 111 11.35 18.92 -0.40
N ALA A 112 10.04 18.79 -0.58
CA ALA A 112 9.06 18.67 0.49
C ALA A 112 8.06 17.52 0.28
N GLY A 113 8.47 16.46 -0.41
CA GLY A 113 7.66 15.25 -0.58
C GLY A 113 6.69 15.30 -1.76
N GLU A 114 6.97 16.12 -2.77
CA GLU A 114 6.06 16.37 -3.87
C GLU A 114 5.98 15.17 -4.83
N THR A 115 4.81 14.54 -4.91
CA THR A 115 4.48 13.40 -5.77
C THR A 115 3.84 13.82 -7.10
N ALA A 116 3.53 15.12 -7.27
CA ALA A 116 3.18 15.70 -8.56
C ALA A 116 3.97 16.98 -8.83
N LEU A 117 4.37 17.19 -10.09
CA LEU A 117 5.18 18.32 -10.52
C LEU A 117 4.57 19.03 -11.72
N LEU A 118 4.36 20.33 -11.59
CA LEU A 118 4.02 21.25 -12.67
C LEU A 118 5.31 21.73 -13.34
N CYS A 119 5.59 21.21 -14.52
CA CYS A 119 6.91 21.30 -15.15
C CYS A 119 7.03 22.54 -16.05
N TRP A 120 6.13 22.64 -17.03
CA TRP A 120 6.17 23.68 -18.05
C TRP A 120 4.82 24.36 -18.22
N GLU A 121 4.86 25.64 -18.55
CA GLU A 121 3.73 26.44 -19.00
C GLU A 121 3.99 26.89 -20.44
N ILE A 122 3.08 26.54 -21.35
CA ILE A 122 3.05 27.07 -22.72
C ILE A 122 1.92 28.10 -22.76
N TYR A 123 2.24 29.38 -22.88
CA TYR A 123 1.27 30.46 -22.71
C TYR A 123 1.36 31.50 -23.83
N ARG A 124 0.23 32.16 -24.10
CA ARG A 124 0.16 33.26 -25.06
C ARG A 124 0.38 34.60 -24.38
N ARG A 125 1.22 35.46 -24.97
CA ARG A 125 1.41 36.85 -24.53
C ARG A 125 1.69 37.76 -25.70
N GLY A 126 0.85 38.78 -25.87
CA GLY A 126 1.03 39.76 -26.95
C GLY A 126 0.78 39.20 -28.35
N GLY A 127 -0.01 38.14 -28.47
CA GLY A 127 -0.31 37.45 -29.74
C GLY A 127 0.55 36.22 -30.00
N ASP A 128 1.75 36.16 -29.42
CA ASP A 128 2.73 35.09 -29.61
C ASP A 128 2.72 34.05 -28.47
N TRP A 129 3.08 32.81 -28.80
CA TRP A 129 3.25 31.72 -27.84
C TRP A 129 4.65 31.71 -27.23
N LYS A 130 4.72 31.36 -25.95
CA LYS A 130 5.94 31.32 -25.16
C LYS A 130 5.94 30.07 -24.28
N ILE A 131 7.12 29.62 -23.90
CA ILE A 131 7.33 28.58 -22.89
C ILE A 131 7.89 29.20 -21.61
N ARG A 132 7.53 28.66 -20.46
CA ARG A 132 8.09 28.99 -19.14
C ARG A 132 8.32 27.71 -18.34
N ALA A 133 9.49 27.59 -17.72
CA ALA A 133 9.75 26.57 -16.72
C ALA A 133 9.11 26.99 -15.38
N LEU A 134 8.34 26.10 -14.76
CA LEU A 134 7.66 26.38 -13.48
C LEU A 134 8.37 25.70 -12.33
N GLY A 135 8.35 24.37 -12.28
CA GLY A 135 9.01 23.58 -11.24
C GLY A 135 8.29 23.63 -9.90
N GLN A 136 6.95 23.75 -9.93
CA GLN A 136 6.13 23.76 -8.74
C GLN A 136 5.70 22.33 -8.40
N GLY A 137 5.93 21.89 -7.17
CA GLY A 137 5.50 20.59 -6.71
C GLY A 137 4.26 20.65 -5.82
N TYR A 138 3.56 19.52 -5.75
CA TYR A 138 2.35 19.30 -4.94
C TYR A 138 2.55 18.02 -4.12
N ALA A 139 2.43 18.13 -2.80
CA ALA A 139 2.66 17.02 -1.87
C ALA A 139 1.46 16.06 -1.80
N GLY A 140 0.25 16.57 -2.02
CA GLY A 140 -0.97 15.79 -2.20
C GLY A 140 -1.15 15.22 -3.61
N GLY A 141 -0.07 15.14 -4.40
CA GLY A 141 -0.06 14.51 -5.72
C GLY A 141 -0.92 15.20 -6.76
N LEU A 142 -1.32 14.44 -7.78
CA LEU A 142 -2.10 14.96 -8.92
C LEU A 142 -3.48 15.47 -8.49
N ALA A 143 -4.07 14.93 -7.42
CA ALA A 143 -5.36 15.37 -6.89
C ALA A 143 -5.30 16.82 -6.37
N GLU A 144 -4.25 17.16 -5.62
CA GLU A 144 -4.01 18.54 -5.16
C GLU A 144 -3.74 19.47 -6.35
N LEU A 145 -2.92 19.04 -7.32
CA LEU A 145 -2.63 19.80 -8.53
C LEU A 145 -3.89 20.10 -9.35
N PHE A 146 -4.75 19.10 -9.56
CA PHE A 146 -6.00 19.24 -10.31
C PHE A 146 -6.98 20.19 -9.61
N THR A 147 -7.18 20.02 -8.30
CA THR A 147 -8.02 20.90 -7.49
C THR A 147 -7.53 22.35 -7.55
N ALA A 148 -6.21 22.59 -7.48
CA ALA A 148 -5.62 23.93 -7.55
C ALA A 148 -5.90 24.64 -8.89
N HIS A 149 -6.18 23.89 -9.95
CA HIS A 149 -6.43 24.39 -11.31
C HIS A 149 -7.89 24.30 -11.75
N GLY A 150 -8.82 24.22 -10.78
CA GLY A 150 -10.26 24.30 -11.05
C GLY A 150 -10.83 23.06 -11.71
N VAL A 151 -10.08 21.96 -11.69
CA VAL A 151 -10.65 20.65 -11.98
C VAL A 151 -11.47 20.30 -10.75
N GLU A 152 -12.80 20.45 -10.84
CA GLU A 152 -13.68 19.69 -9.98
C GLU A 152 -13.33 18.23 -10.24
N VAL A 153 -12.65 17.61 -9.28
CA VAL A 153 -12.63 16.17 -9.20
C VAL A 153 -14.06 15.81 -8.84
N ASP A 154 -14.90 15.71 -9.87
CA ASP A 154 -16.10 14.91 -9.78
C ASP A 154 -15.62 13.56 -9.27
N ASP A 155 -16.01 13.22 -8.04
CA ASP A 155 -16.21 11.83 -7.71
C ASP A 155 -16.96 11.18 -8.88
N PRO A 156 -16.64 9.93 -9.24
CA PRO A 156 -17.28 9.26 -10.35
C PRO A 156 -18.79 9.48 -10.27
N GLU A 157 -19.36 10.05 -11.35
CA GLU A 157 -20.77 9.85 -11.68
C GLU A 157 -21.07 8.39 -11.35
N PRO A 158 -22.07 8.10 -10.49
CA PRO A 158 -22.17 6.84 -9.76
C PRO A 158 -21.82 5.72 -10.72
N ALA A 159 -20.63 5.14 -10.53
CA ALA A 159 -20.27 3.96 -11.26
C ALA A 159 -21.44 3.04 -10.93
N THR A 160 -22.23 2.71 -11.95
CA THR A 160 -23.15 1.59 -11.82
C THR A 160 -22.25 0.48 -11.29
N PRO A 161 -22.52 -0.10 -10.10
CA PRO A 161 -21.65 -1.12 -9.53
C PRO A 161 -21.32 -2.07 -10.67
N PRO A 162 -20.03 -2.35 -10.93
CA PRO A 162 -19.67 -3.17 -12.07
C PRO A 162 -20.54 -4.40 -11.99
N ALA A 163 -21.40 -4.60 -13.01
CA ALA A 163 -22.34 -5.71 -13.01
C ALA A 163 -21.54 -6.96 -12.63
N PRO A 164 -21.98 -7.78 -11.65
CA PRO A 164 -21.14 -8.72 -10.92
C PRO A 164 -20.14 -9.35 -11.88
N GLN A 165 -18.91 -8.85 -11.86
CA GLN A 165 -17.89 -9.40 -12.70
C GLN A 165 -17.68 -10.81 -12.16
N GLU A 166 -17.76 -11.81 -13.04
CA GLU A 166 -17.29 -13.15 -12.68
C GLU A 166 -15.92 -12.98 -12.06
N VAL A 167 -15.79 -13.34 -10.78
CA VAL A 167 -14.53 -13.29 -10.05
C VAL A 167 -13.49 -13.96 -10.95
N PRO A 168 -12.50 -13.21 -11.49
CA PRO A 168 -11.52 -13.79 -12.37
C PRO A 168 -10.88 -14.99 -11.67
N PRO A 169 -10.64 -16.10 -12.37
CA PRO A 169 -9.98 -17.26 -11.77
C PRO A 169 -8.69 -16.80 -11.08
N LEU A 170 -8.47 -17.24 -9.85
CA LEU A 170 -7.20 -17.00 -9.17
C LEU A 170 -6.07 -17.58 -10.01
N GLU A 171 -5.16 -16.72 -10.48
CA GLU A 171 -3.93 -17.17 -11.11
C GLU A 171 -3.00 -17.71 -10.02
N THR A 172 -2.44 -18.91 -10.25
CA THR A 172 -1.49 -19.53 -9.33
C THR A 172 -0.28 -18.61 -9.12
N GLY A 173 -0.05 -18.19 -7.88
CA GLY A 173 1.06 -17.30 -7.51
C GLY A 173 0.75 -15.81 -7.54
N ALA A 174 -0.52 -15.41 -7.73
CA ALA A 174 -1.00 -14.03 -7.61
C ALA A 174 -2.12 -13.86 -6.56
N THR A 175 -2.30 -14.86 -5.68
CA THR A 175 -3.37 -14.87 -4.67
C THR A 175 -3.15 -13.80 -3.60
N CYS A 176 -1.92 -13.58 -3.15
CA CYS A 176 -1.61 -12.52 -2.19
C CYS A 176 -1.88 -11.15 -2.82
N VAL A 177 -1.53 -10.96 -4.10
CA VAL A 177 -1.83 -9.73 -4.84
C VAL A 177 -3.34 -9.50 -4.93
N ARG A 178 -4.13 -10.55 -5.17
CA ARG A 178 -5.60 -10.44 -5.18
C ARG A 178 -6.17 -9.99 -3.83
N MET A 179 -5.63 -10.49 -2.71
CA MET A 179 -6.05 -10.02 -1.38
C MET A 179 -5.74 -8.53 -1.17
N TRP A 180 -4.59 -8.07 -1.66
CA TRP A 180 -4.23 -6.64 -1.63
C TRP A 180 -5.14 -5.78 -2.50
N GLN A 181 -5.55 -6.25 -3.68
CA GLN A 181 -6.51 -5.54 -4.54
C GLN A 181 -7.86 -5.37 -3.86
N ILE A 182 -8.40 -6.44 -3.25
CA ILE A 182 -9.65 -6.36 -2.48
C ILE A 182 -9.51 -5.38 -1.32
N PHE A 183 -8.36 -5.36 -0.65
CA PHE A 183 -8.12 -4.41 0.42
C PHE A 183 -8.00 -2.97 -0.08
N GLU A 184 -7.42 -2.75 -1.26
CA GLU A 184 -7.37 -1.44 -1.91
C GLU A 184 -8.79 -0.95 -2.23
N ASP A 185 -9.65 -1.80 -2.80
CA ASP A 185 -11.04 -1.47 -3.11
C ASP A 185 -11.82 -1.11 -1.83
N ALA A 186 -11.64 -1.88 -0.75
CA ALA A 186 -12.19 -1.56 0.56
C ALA A 186 -11.69 -0.21 1.09
N SER A 187 -10.39 0.10 0.91
CA SER A 187 -9.76 1.36 1.33
C SER A 187 -10.28 2.56 0.54
N ARG A 188 -10.54 2.40 -0.76
CA ARG A 188 -11.14 3.43 -1.62
C ARG A 188 -12.60 3.68 -1.25
N SER A 189 -13.39 2.62 -1.04
CA SER A 189 -14.79 2.75 -0.62
C SER A 189 -14.90 3.41 0.77
N ALA A 190 -14.07 3.00 1.73
CA ALA A 190 -14.04 3.62 3.06
C ALA A 190 -13.61 5.09 3.03
N ALA A 191 -12.63 5.44 2.20
CA ALA A 191 -12.22 6.84 2.03
C ALA A 191 -13.33 7.69 1.41
N ALA A 192 -13.99 7.20 0.35
CA ALA A 192 -15.12 7.90 -0.26
C ALA A 192 -16.26 8.12 0.74
N TYR A 193 -16.54 7.13 1.59
CA TYR A 193 -17.50 7.25 2.69
C TYR A 193 -17.11 8.37 3.67
N VAL A 194 -15.86 8.38 4.14
CA VAL A 194 -15.36 9.40 5.09
C VAL A 194 -15.38 10.79 4.46
N SER A 195 -14.86 10.95 3.24
CA SER A 195 -14.83 12.23 2.54
C SER A 195 -16.23 12.78 2.25
N ALA A 196 -17.20 11.91 1.92
CA ALA A 196 -18.58 12.34 1.72
C ALA A 196 -19.22 12.88 3.01
N HIS A 197 -18.92 12.28 4.17
CA HIS A 197 -19.38 12.78 5.48
C HIS A 197 -18.76 14.14 5.79
N GLU A 198 -17.43 14.26 5.63
CA GLU A 198 -16.71 15.52 5.86
C GLU A 198 -17.24 16.64 4.95
N TYR A 199 -17.47 16.36 3.67
CA TYR A 199 -18.06 17.31 2.73
C TYR A 199 -19.48 17.72 3.13
N ALA A 200 -20.34 16.77 3.51
CA ALA A 200 -21.71 17.08 3.95
C ALA A 200 -21.72 18.03 5.15
N HIS A 201 -20.84 17.78 6.13
CA HIS A 201 -20.69 18.65 7.29
C HIS A 201 -20.10 20.02 6.95
N HIS A 202 -19.04 20.07 6.13
CA HIS A 202 -18.44 21.34 5.70
C HIS A 202 -19.46 22.20 4.95
N ARG A 203 -20.24 21.59 4.04
CA ARG A 203 -21.30 22.28 3.31
C ARG A 203 -22.39 22.80 4.24
N LEU A 204 -22.79 22.02 5.25
CA LEU A 204 -23.73 22.46 6.27
C LEU A 204 -23.20 23.72 6.98
N ASP A 205 -21.95 23.69 7.42
CA ASP A 205 -21.30 24.82 8.10
C ASP A 205 -21.23 26.08 7.24
N GLU A 206 -20.92 25.95 5.95
CA GLU A 206 -20.94 27.07 4.99
C GLU A 206 -22.35 27.65 4.82
N GLU A 207 -23.35 26.79 4.61
CA GLU A 207 -24.74 27.22 4.42
C GLU A 207 -25.32 27.90 5.68
N LEU A 208 -24.97 27.39 6.87
CA LEU A 208 -25.35 28.02 8.14
C LEU A 208 -24.62 29.36 8.36
N SER A 209 -23.34 29.42 8.05
CA SER A 209 -22.54 30.66 8.13
C SER A 209 -23.07 31.74 7.20
N ALA A 210 -23.40 31.39 5.96
CA ALA A 210 -24.01 32.30 4.99
C ALA A 210 -25.38 32.82 5.47
N ALA A 211 -26.21 31.95 6.04
CA ALA A 211 -27.51 32.33 6.59
C ALA A 211 -27.41 33.29 7.79
N VAL A 212 -26.36 33.17 8.62
CA VAL A 212 -26.09 34.11 9.72
C VAL A 212 -25.53 35.43 9.19
N ALA A 213 -24.70 35.40 8.15
CA ALA A 213 -24.10 36.59 7.58
C ALA A 213 -25.16 37.55 7.00
N ASP A 214 -26.18 37.03 6.31
CA ASP A 214 -27.29 37.80 5.72
C ASP A 214 -28.24 38.36 6.80
N PRO A 215 -28.26 39.70 7.03
CA PRO A 215 -29.13 40.32 8.04
C PRO A 215 -30.62 40.05 7.83
N SER A 216 -31.07 39.81 6.59
CA SER A 216 -32.46 39.54 6.24
C SER A 216 -32.88 38.08 6.48
N ALA A 217 -31.89 37.18 6.62
CA ALA A 217 -32.08 35.75 6.85
C ALA A 217 -31.72 35.30 8.28
N ARG A 218 -31.50 36.25 9.21
CA ARG A 218 -31.12 35.93 10.60
C ARG A 218 -32.27 35.43 11.47
N THR A 219 -33.48 35.97 11.29
CA THR A 219 -34.64 35.71 12.17
C THR A 219 -35.94 35.56 11.37
N GLY A 220 -36.89 34.78 11.91
CA GLY A 220 -38.20 34.50 11.30
C GLY A 220 -38.26 33.18 10.52
N ASP A 221 -39.46 32.82 10.07
CA ASP A 221 -39.76 31.50 9.49
C ASP A 221 -38.92 31.16 8.26
N ALA A 222 -38.56 32.16 7.44
CA ALA A 222 -37.72 31.95 6.25
C ALA A 222 -36.28 31.52 6.63
N ALA A 223 -35.74 32.08 7.71
CA ALA A 223 -34.43 31.72 8.26
C ALA A 223 -34.44 30.28 8.79
N GLU A 224 -35.50 29.91 9.52
CA GLU A 224 -35.68 28.56 10.06
C GLU A 224 -35.85 27.53 8.94
N GLN A 225 -36.62 27.84 7.90
CA GLN A 225 -36.76 26.99 6.71
C GLN A 225 -35.45 26.84 5.92
N ALA A 226 -34.61 27.87 5.85
CA ALA A 226 -33.30 27.78 5.21
C ALA A 226 -32.36 26.84 5.98
N ARG A 227 -32.27 26.99 7.31
CA ARG A 227 -31.49 26.08 8.17
C ARG A 227 -32.01 24.65 8.07
N ALA A 228 -33.32 24.45 8.13
CA ALA A 228 -33.91 23.11 8.01
C ALA A 228 -33.64 22.47 6.64
N ARG A 229 -33.57 23.26 5.56
CA ARG A 229 -33.16 22.76 4.23
C ARG A 229 -31.68 22.38 4.19
N ALA A 230 -30.80 23.15 4.82
CA ALA A 230 -29.38 22.85 4.90
C ALA A 230 -29.13 21.52 5.65
N HIS A 231 -29.77 21.35 6.82
CA HIS A 231 -29.68 20.10 7.58
C HIS A 231 -30.21 18.91 6.77
N ARG A 232 -31.39 19.03 6.13
CA ARG A 232 -31.92 17.95 5.28
C ARG A 232 -30.97 17.55 4.16
N ARG A 233 -30.30 18.52 3.51
CA ARG A 233 -29.31 18.21 2.47
C ARG A 233 -28.10 17.48 3.04
N CYS A 234 -27.62 17.88 4.22
CA CYS A 234 -26.54 17.17 4.92
C CYS A 234 -26.97 15.72 5.20
N ASP A 235 -28.16 15.53 5.75
CA ASP A 235 -28.71 14.21 6.07
C ASP A 235 -28.88 13.34 4.81
N GLU A 236 -29.36 13.92 3.69
CA GLU A 236 -29.51 13.25 2.40
C GLU A 236 -28.17 12.80 1.81
N LEU A 237 -27.12 13.63 1.92
CA LEU A 237 -25.78 13.30 1.45
C LEU A 237 -25.15 12.18 2.29
N ILE A 238 -25.27 12.26 3.62
CA ILE A 238 -24.79 11.23 4.54
C ILE A 238 -25.49 9.89 4.26
N ALA A 239 -26.82 9.89 4.16
CA ALA A 239 -27.59 8.69 3.87
C ALA A 239 -27.23 8.06 2.52
N ALA A 240 -26.96 8.87 1.49
CA ALA A 240 -26.52 8.37 0.20
C ALA A 240 -25.12 7.72 0.27
N ALA A 241 -24.21 8.29 1.06
CA ALA A 241 -22.88 7.71 1.30
C ALA A 241 -22.96 6.39 2.08
N GLU A 242 -23.80 6.31 3.11
CA GLU A 242 -24.04 5.10 3.89
C GLU A 242 -24.57 3.94 3.04
N VAL A 243 -25.56 4.21 2.18
CA VAL A 243 -26.12 3.19 1.27
C VAL A 243 -25.02 2.66 0.33
N ARG A 244 -24.26 3.56 -0.31
CA ARG A 244 -23.19 3.15 -1.23
C ARG A 244 -22.11 2.31 -0.54
N TYR A 245 -21.64 2.76 0.61
CA TYR A 245 -20.61 2.04 1.35
C TYR A 245 -21.08 0.66 1.83
N THR A 246 -22.37 0.56 2.20
CA THR A 246 -23.00 -0.72 2.57
C THR A 246 -23.04 -1.66 1.37
N ASP A 247 -23.50 -1.19 0.21
CA ASP A 247 -23.57 -1.98 -1.02
C ASP A 247 -22.17 -2.48 -1.45
N ASP A 248 -21.17 -1.60 -1.45
CA ASP A 248 -19.77 -1.94 -1.75
C ASP A 248 -19.22 -3.00 -0.76
N SER A 249 -19.50 -2.80 0.54
CA SER A 249 -19.07 -3.74 1.59
C SER A 249 -19.70 -5.12 1.42
N GLU A 250 -21.00 -5.19 1.10
CA GLU A 250 -21.69 -6.45 0.84
C GLU A 250 -21.13 -7.17 -0.38
N GLN A 251 -20.80 -6.44 -1.44
CA GLN A 251 -20.13 -6.98 -2.63
C GLN A 251 -18.76 -7.59 -2.27
N LEU A 252 -17.91 -6.86 -1.53
CA LEU A 252 -16.59 -7.33 -1.13
C LEU A 252 -16.67 -8.54 -0.19
N ILE A 253 -17.65 -8.58 0.72
CA ILE A 253 -17.92 -9.76 1.58
C ILE A 253 -18.25 -10.98 0.71
N SER A 254 -19.12 -10.80 -0.29
CA SER A 254 -19.49 -11.88 -1.22
C SER A 254 -18.29 -12.36 -2.04
N GLU A 255 -17.42 -11.44 -2.49
CA GLU A 255 -16.20 -11.79 -3.21
C GLU A 255 -15.23 -12.61 -2.35
N LEU A 256 -14.96 -12.15 -1.12
CA LEU A 256 -14.09 -12.88 -0.19
C LEU A 256 -14.64 -14.28 0.11
N ALA A 257 -15.95 -14.41 0.31
CA ALA A 257 -16.60 -15.70 0.53
C ALA A 257 -16.48 -16.64 -0.68
N ALA A 258 -16.55 -16.12 -1.90
CA ALA A 258 -16.36 -16.89 -3.13
C ALA A 258 -14.91 -17.38 -3.30
N LEU A 259 -13.92 -16.57 -2.88
CA LEU A 259 -12.50 -16.90 -2.98
C LEU A 259 -12.04 -17.93 -1.93
N GLU A 260 -12.69 -17.97 -0.76
CA GLU A 260 -12.28 -18.79 0.40
C GLU A 260 -11.98 -20.26 0.06
N GLY A 261 -12.77 -20.87 -0.84
CA GLY A 261 -12.61 -22.27 -1.24
C GLY A 261 -11.40 -22.54 -2.16
N ALA A 262 -10.86 -21.50 -2.79
CA ALA A 262 -9.75 -21.56 -3.74
C ALA A 262 -8.43 -21.02 -3.15
N LEU A 263 -8.47 -20.34 -2.00
CA LEU A 263 -7.27 -19.86 -1.32
C LEU A 263 -6.36 -21.03 -0.88
N PRO A 264 -5.02 -20.89 -1.04
CA PRO A 264 -4.09 -21.83 -0.43
C PRO A 264 -4.17 -21.71 1.09
N ALA A 265 -3.85 -22.80 1.80
CA ALA A 265 -4.03 -22.88 3.25
C ALA A 265 -3.37 -21.72 4.02
N ALA A 266 -2.20 -21.27 3.57
CA ALA A 266 -1.46 -20.15 4.16
C ALA A 266 -2.21 -18.81 4.16
N LEU A 267 -3.12 -18.59 3.20
CA LEU A 267 -3.93 -17.37 3.04
C LEU A 267 -5.38 -17.55 3.53
N ALA A 268 -5.89 -18.79 3.50
CA ALA A 268 -7.27 -19.09 3.84
C ALA A 268 -7.56 -19.01 5.36
N SER A 269 -8.84 -18.95 5.75
CA SER A 269 -9.22 -19.11 7.16
C SER A 269 -8.81 -20.49 7.69
N TRP A 270 -8.70 -20.65 9.00
CA TRP A 270 -8.44 -21.94 9.64
C TRP A 270 -9.57 -22.96 9.46
N ASP A 271 -10.75 -22.50 9.02
CA ASP A 271 -11.93 -23.27 8.65
C ASP A 271 -11.96 -23.74 7.21
N ALA A 272 -11.09 -23.18 6.37
CA ALA A 272 -11.05 -23.50 4.96
C ALA A 272 -10.76 -24.99 4.70
N PRO A 273 -11.40 -25.58 3.68
CA PRO A 273 -11.10 -26.94 3.24
C PRO A 273 -9.65 -27.10 2.78
N ALA A 274 -8.97 -26.01 2.42
CA ALA A 274 -7.55 -25.98 2.06
C ALA A 274 -6.65 -26.63 3.11
N TRP A 275 -6.98 -26.52 4.41
CA TRP A 275 -6.25 -27.16 5.50
C TRP A 275 -6.41 -28.69 5.55
N ARG A 276 -7.28 -29.29 4.73
CA ARG A 276 -7.53 -30.74 4.69
C ARG A 276 -7.13 -31.38 3.36
N ARG A 277 -6.57 -30.61 2.44
CA ARG A 277 -6.13 -31.06 1.12
C ARG A 277 -4.59 -31.05 1.03
N PRO A 278 -4.02 -31.89 0.14
CA PRO A 278 -2.64 -31.74 -0.32
C PRO A 278 -2.34 -30.27 -0.63
N GLY A 279 -1.18 -29.80 -0.20
CA GLY A 279 -0.87 -28.38 -0.16
C GLY A 279 0.00 -27.96 -1.32
N GLU A 280 -0.40 -26.89 -2.00
CA GLU A 280 0.43 -26.17 -2.94
C GLU A 280 1.19 -25.05 -2.20
N ALA A 281 2.32 -24.63 -2.76
CA ALA A 281 3.03 -23.46 -2.27
C ALA A 281 2.15 -22.21 -2.41
N ALA A 282 2.28 -21.28 -1.46
CA ALA A 282 1.58 -20.00 -1.48
C ALA A 282 2.56 -18.86 -1.76
N ASP A 283 2.05 -17.79 -2.36
CA ASP A 283 2.74 -16.53 -2.63
C ASP A 283 2.61 -15.53 -1.47
N GLY A 284 1.84 -15.87 -0.43
CA GLY A 284 1.73 -15.08 0.80
C GLY A 284 1.25 -15.86 2.00
N VAL A 285 1.21 -15.17 3.14
CA VAL A 285 0.62 -15.65 4.39
C VAL A 285 -0.35 -14.60 4.95
N ARG A 286 -1.48 -15.06 5.48
CA ARG A 286 -2.39 -14.21 6.26
C ARG A 286 -1.78 -13.96 7.64
N ILE A 287 -1.76 -12.70 8.09
CA ILE A 287 -1.22 -12.34 9.41
C ILE A 287 -2.28 -11.76 10.35
N GLY A 288 -3.46 -11.42 9.81
CA GLY A 288 -4.58 -10.86 10.57
C GLY A 288 -5.75 -10.51 9.67
N GLU A 289 -6.61 -9.63 10.16
CA GLU A 289 -7.68 -8.96 9.44
C GLU A 289 -7.63 -7.47 9.71
N VAL A 290 -8.06 -6.67 8.74
CA VAL A 290 -8.39 -5.25 8.94
C VAL A 290 -9.89 -5.07 8.88
N THR A 291 -10.40 -4.27 9.81
CA THR A 291 -11.83 -4.05 10.02
C THR A 291 -12.08 -2.58 10.36
N ALA A 292 -13.31 -2.12 10.14
CA ALA A 292 -13.75 -0.80 10.57
C ALA A 292 -15.13 -0.94 11.25
N PRO A 293 -15.17 -1.36 12.53
CA PRO A 293 -16.43 -1.73 13.19
C PRO A 293 -17.46 -0.60 13.22
N ASP A 294 -16.98 0.64 13.30
CA ASP A 294 -17.83 1.84 13.29
C ASP A 294 -18.46 2.12 11.91
N ARG A 295 -17.96 1.48 10.85
CA ARG A 295 -18.43 1.68 9.46
C ARG A 295 -19.23 0.48 8.94
N GLY A 296 -19.01 -0.74 9.47
CA GLY A 296 -19.77 -1.91 9.05
C GLY A 296 -19.11 -3.26 9.36
N PRO A 297 -19.68 -4.36 8.84
CA PRO A 297 -19.26 -5.72 9.17
C PRO A 297 -18.10 -6.25 8.30
N LEU A 298 -17.61 -5.48 7.32
CA LEU A 298 -16.55 -5.91 6.41
C LEU A 298 -15.27 -6.25 7.19
N ARG A 299 -14.74 -7.46 6.94
CA ARG A 299 -13.46 -7.93 7.47
C ARG A 299 -12.59 -8.36 6.30
N VAL A 300 -11.48 -7.66 6.09
CA VAL A 300 -10.57 -7.96 4.98
C VAL A 300 -9.36 -8.72 5.51
N PRO A 301 -9.04 -9.93 5.00
CA PRO A 301 -7.84 -10.65 5.38
C PRO A 301 -6.58 -9.84 5.03
N PHE A 302 -5.74 -9.56 6.03
CA PHE A 302 -4.48 -8.86 5.80
C PHE A 302 -3.36 -9.88 5.60
N CYS A 303 -2.76 -9.85 4.41
CA CYS A 303 -1.80 -10.85 3.94
C CYS A 303 -0.47 -10.19 3.57
N VAL A 304 0.64 -10.88 3.79
CA VAL A 304 1.98 -10.42 3.40
C VAL A 304 2.63 -11.41 2.42
N PRO A 305 3.42 -10.95 1.45
CA PRO A 305 4.04 -11.81 0.46
C PRO A 305 5.11 -12.73 1.09
N VAL A 306 5.29 -13.92 0.51
CA VAL A 306 6.43 -14.80 0.80
C VAL A 306 7.31 -14.98 -0.45
N PRO A 307 8.67 -15.00 -0.35
CA PRO A 307 9.46 -14.94 0.88
C PRO A 307 9.25 -13.62 1.61
N LEU A 308 9.27 -13.67 2.94
CA LEU A 308 9.09 -12.47 3.74
C LEU A 308 10.19 -11.46 3.40
N GLY A 309 9.79 -10.25 3.01
CA GLY A 309 10.74 -9.15 2.74
C GLY A 309 11.34 -8.58 4.02
N ARG A 310 10.64 -8.73 5.15
CA ARG A 310 11.04 -8.29 6.49
C ARG A 310 10.68 -9.38 7.50
N PRO A 311 11.45 -9.56 8.60
CA PRO A 311 11.01 -10.39 9.71
C PRO A 311 9.67 -9.90 10.26
N LEU A 312 8.86 -10.81 10.80
CA LEU A 312 7.65 -10.45 11.53
C LEU A 312 7.98 -10.31 13.02
N TRP A 313 7.62 -9.20 13.64
CA TRP A 313 7.76 -8.97 15.08
C TRP A 313 6.37 -8.88 15.72
N VAL A 314 6.04 -9.81 16.61
CA VAL A 314 4.80 -9.78 17.38
C VAL A 314 5.02 -8.97 18.65
N ASP A 315 4.33 -7.84 18.75
CA ASP A 315 4.44 -6.90 19.86
C ASP A 315 3.70 -7.40 21.09
N GLY A 316 4.38 -7.40 22.22
CA GLY A 316 3.83 -7.78 23.51
C GLY A 316 4.76 -8.70 24.27
N ASP A 317 4.37 -9.03 25.50
CA ASP A 317 5.09 -10.05 26.26
C ASP A 317 4.98 -11.42 25.58
N ALA A 318 5.87 -12.33 25.98
CA ALA A 318 5.98 -13.63 25.33
C ALA A 318 4.68 -14.46 25.42
N GLU A 319 3.90 -14.34 26.49
CA GLU A 319 2.65 -15.08 26.67
C GLU A 319 1.55 -14.55 25.76
N ALA A 320 1.37 -13.23 25.70
CA ALA A 320 0.40 -12.57 24.83
C ALA A 320 0.73 -12.76 23.34
N ALA A 321 2.02 -12.73 22.97
CA ALA A 321 2.45 -12.89 21.60
C ALA A 321 2.44 -14.34 21.09
N ALA A 322 2.46 -15.34 21.99
CA ALA A 322 2.61 -16.75 21.61
C ALA A 322 1.52 -17.30 20.68
N PRO A 323 0.21 -16.99 20.84
CA PRO A 323 -0.83 -17.44 19.91
C PRO A 323 -0.60 -16.93 18.48
N VAL A 324 -0.30 -15.63 18.34
CA VAL A 324 -0.03 -15.01 17.02
C VAL A 324 1.25 -15.59 16.41
N ALA A 325 2.33 -15.69 17.18
CA ALA A 325 3.58 -16.29 16.69
C ALA A 325 3.40 -17.75 16.25
N SER A 326 2.56 -18.52 16.96
CA SER A 326 2.23 -19.90 16.63
C SER A 326 1.42 -19.99 15.33
N ALA A 327 0.42 -19.12 15.17
CA ALA A 327 -0.39 -19.02 13.96
C ALA A 327 0.48 -18.68 12.73
N LEU A 328 1.35 -17.67 12.87
CA LEU A 328 2.31 -17.26 11.84
C LEU A 328 3.26 -18.41 11.47
N ALA A 329 3.81 -19.12 12.46
CA ALA A 329 4.70 -20.25 12.21
C ALA A 329 4.01 -21.36 11.39
N LEU A 330 2.78 -21.73 11.76
CA LEU A 330 2.00 -22.75 11.05
C LEU A 330 1.63 -22.31 9.63
N ARG A 331 1.29 -21.03 9.42
CA ARG A 331 1.00 -20.48 8.08
C ARG A 331 2.26 -20.42 7.20
N LEU A 332 3.40 -20.05 7.77
CA LEU A 332 4.67 -20.03 7.05
C LEU A 332 5.09 -21.44 6.63
N LEU A 333 4.92 -22.44 7.50
CA LEU A 333 5.11 -23.85 7.15
C LEU A 333 4.13 -24.29 6.04
N ALA A 334 2.88 -23.81 6.08
CA ALA A 334 1.89 -24.10 5.03
C ALA A 334 2.25 -23.45 3.69
N SER A 335 2.83 -22.26 3.69
CA SER A 335 3.18 -21.50 2.48
C SER A 335 4.27 -22.17 1.64
N ARG A 336 5.14 -22.94 2.30
CA ARG A 336 6.26 -23.65 1.69
C ARG A 336 6.36 -25.06 2.27
N PRO A 337 5.64 -26.02 1.67
CA PRO A 337 5.79 -27.43 2.00
C PRO A 337 7.27 -27.85 1.97
N GLY A 338 7.70 -28.68 2.93
CA GLY A 338 9.12 -29.04 3.11
C GLY A 338 9.89 -28.17 4.11
N SER A 339 9.32 -27.04 4.54
CA SER A 339 9.95 -26.16 5.54
C SER A 339 10.12 -26.87 6.89
N LEU A 340 11.24 -26.61 7.55
CA LEU A 340 11.49 -27.07 8.92
C LEU A 340 11.33 -25.95 9.95
N LEU A 341 10.78 -26.28 11.11
CA LEU A 341 10.58 -25.34 12.21
C LEU A 341 11.77 -25.37 13.19
N HIS A 342 12.34 -24.20 13.45
CA HIS A 342 13.29 -23.95 14.54
C HIS A 342 12.63 -23.05 15.58
N VAL A 343 12.79 -23.39 16.86
CA VAL A 343 12.25 -22.60 17.98
C VAL A 343 13.37 -22.29 18.97
N VAL A 344 13.54 -21.00 19.25
CA VAL A 344 14.37 -20.46 20.33
C VAL A 344 13.43 -19.71 21.27
N ASP A 345 13.20 -20.27 22.45
CA ASP A 345 12.16 -19.84 23.38
C ASP A 345 12.62 -20.01 24.84
N PRO A 346 13.61 -19.20 25.28
CA PRO A 346 14.07 -19.20 26.66
C PRO A 346 12.97 -18.81 27.66
N ALA A 347 11.94 -18.08 27.20
CA ALA A 347 10.78 -17.71 28.01
C ALA A 347 9.79 -18.88 28.22
N GLY A 348 9.82 -19.90 27.35
CA GLY A 348 8.93 -21.06 27.44
C GLY A 348 7.50 -20.83 26.94
N ALA A 349 7.22 -19.70 26.29
CA ALA A 349 5.88 -19.35 25.81
C ALA A 349 5.43 -20.18 24.59
N MET A 350 6.38 -20.75 23.85
CA MET A 350 6.12 -21.55 22.63
C MET A 350 5.99 -23.05 22.89
N ARG A 351 5.95 -23.49 24.17
CA ARG A 351 5.89 -24.93 24.53
C ARG A 351 4.70 -25.65 23.91
N GLN A 352 3.52 -25.03 23.90
CA GLN A 352 2.33 -25.63 23.30
C GLN A 352 2.53 -25.91 21.81
N LEU A 353 3.14 -24.97 21.07
CA LEU A 353 3.46 -25.19 19.67
C LEU A 353 4.47 -26.33 19.50
N THR A 354 5.56 -26.34 20.28
CA THR A 354 6.60 -27.37 20.15
C THR A 354 6.10 -28.77 20.51
N ASP A 355 5.19 -28.88 21.48
CA ASP A 355 4.59 -30.14 21.88
C ASP A 355 3.63 -30.68 20.80
N LEU A 356 2.84 -29.80 20.19
CA LEU A 356 1.87 -30.18 19.16
C LEU A 356 2.49 -30.38 17.77
N ALA A 357 3.55 -29.63 17.44
CA ALA A 357 4.21 -29.62 16.14
C ALA A 357 5.58 -30.33 16.14
N GLY A 358 5.83 -31.21 17.10
CA GLY A 358 7.13 -31.85 17.31
C GLY A 358 7.72 -32.56 16.07
N SER A 359 6.86 -33.11 15.20
CA SER A 359 7.24 -33.76 13.94
C SER A 359 7.74 -32.79 12.85
N LEU A 360 7.38 -31.52 12.95
CA LEU A 360 7.76 -30.43 12.03
C LEU A 360 9.04 -29.73 12.49
N LEU A 361 9.50 -29.99 13.72
CA LEU A 361 10.74 -29.43 14.25
C LEU A 361 11.96 -29.99 13.53
N ALA A 362 12.91 -29.12 13.22
CA ALA A 362 14.21 -29.49 12.66
C ALA A 362 15.16 -30.13 13.69
N GLY A 363 14.81 -30.07 14.98
CA GLY A 363 15.63 -30.47 16.11
C GLY A 363 14.99 -30.03 17.43
N PRO A 364 15.65 -30.29 18.58
CA PRO A 364 15.09 -29.93 19.88
C PRO A 364 14.90 -28.40 20.00
N PRO A 365 13.76 -27.93 20.55
CA PRO A 365 13.55 -26.52 20.82
C PRO A 365 14.50 -26.05 21.93
N ILE A 366 14.96 -24.80 21.85
CA ILE A 366 15.87 -24.22 22.83
C ILE A 366 15.06 -23.47 23.90
N HIS A 367 14.97 -24.03 25.10
CA HIS A 367 14.27 -23.42 26.24
C HIS A 367 15.18 -22.86 27.33
N GLU A 368 16.50 -23.00 27.17
CA GLU A 368 17.48 -22.53 28.14
C GLU A 368 18.41 -21.51 27.49
N VAL A 369 18.70 -20.42 28.20
CA VAL A 369 19.60 -19.34 27.74
C VAL A 369 20.96 -19.89 27.29
N ALA A 370 21.47 -20.92 27.98
CA ALA A 370 22.76 -21.54 27.65
C ALA A 370 22.83 -22.14 26.24
N GLY A 371 21.69 -22.53 25.66
CA GLY A 371 21.61 -23.10 24.31
C GLY A 371 21.38 -22.09 23.19
N VAL A 372 21.03 -20.85 23.53
CA VAL A 372 20.61 -19.82 22.55
C VAL A 372 21.73 -19.51 21.56
N ARG A 373 22.92 -19.18 22.08
CA ARG A 373 24.08 -18.81 21.25
C ARG A 373 24.44 -19.87 20.23
N ALA A 374 24.71 -21.09 20.69
CA ALA A 374 25.15 -22.18 19.83
C ALA A 374 24.11 -22.49 18.73
N LYS A 375 22.82 -22.32 19.04
CA LYS A 375 21.75 -22.51 18.05
C LYS A 375 21.74 -21.41 16.99
N LEU A 376 21.78 -20.14 17.40
CA LEU A 376 21.71 -19.00 16.49
C LEU A 376 22.98 -18.86 15.64
N GLU A 377 24.15 -19.09 16.23
CA GLU A 377 25.44 -19.14 15.54
C GLU A 377 25.43 -20.22 14.46
N GLY A 378 25.06 -21.47 14.81
CA GLY A 378 25.00 -22.57 13.85
C GLY A 378 24.00 -22.35 12.72
N LEU A 379 22.87 -21.68 12.98
CA LEU A 379 21.91 -21.31 11.93
C LEU A 379 22.47 -20.22 11.01
N ALA A 380 23.13 -19.20 11.58
CA ALA A 380 23.73 -18.11 10.80
C ALA A 380 24.89 -18.61 9.94
N ASP A 381 25.73 -19.50 10.48
CA ASP A 381 26.85 -20.09 9.75
C ASP A 381 26.37 -21.02 8.62
N ALA A 382 25.31 -21.79 8.84
CA ALA A 382 24.69 -22.57 7.77
C ALA A 382 24.16 -21.67 6.64
N ALA A 383 23.48 -20.57 6.98
CA ALA A 383 22.96 -19.62 6.00
C ALA A 383 24.07 -18.93 5.19
N ASP A 384 25.21 -18.62 5.81
CA ASP A 384 26.38 -18.07 5.12
C ASP A 384 27.03 -19.10 4.18
N LEU A 385 27.12 -20.36 4.61
CA LEU A 385 27.67 -21.42 3.76
C LEU A 385 26.79 -21.63 2.52
N ASP A 386 25.46 -21.63 2.69
CA ASP A 386 24.50 -21.71 1.58
C ASP A 386 24.63 -20.49 0.65
N ALA A 387 24.80 -19.29 1.21
CA ALA A 387 25.04 -18.05 0.44
C ALA A 387 26.36 -18.10 -0.35
N LEU A 388 27.43 -18.62 0.26
CA LEU A 388 28.73 -18.79 -0.39
C LEU A 388 28.64 -19.82 -1.53
N ALA A 389 27.97 -20.95 -1.31
CA ALA A 389 27.76 -21.97 -2.34
C ALA A 389 26.98 -21.40 -3.54
N ALA A 390 25.90 -20.66 -3.29
CA ALA A 390 25.13 -19.97 -4.34
C ALA A 390 26.00 -18.97 -5.12
N SER A 391 26.84 -18.19 -4.43
CA SER A 391 27.75 -17.23 -5.09
C SER A 391 28.83 -17.91 -5.95
N ALA A 392 29.19 -19.15 -5.62
CA ALA A 392 30.13 -19.97 -6.40
C ALA A 392 29.48 -20.66 -7.61
N GLY A 393 28.17 -20.47 -7.83
CA GLY A 393 27.43 -21.08 -8.92
C GLY A 393 27.03 -22.54 -8.68
N ASP A 394 27.04 -22.99 -7.43
CA ASP A 394 26.49 -24.30 -7.07
C ASP A 394 24.95 -24.26 -7.15
N ALA A 395 24.34 -25.34 -7.65
CA ALA A 395 22.89 -25.47 -7.78
C ALA A 395 22.24 -25.88 -6.43
N HIS A 396 22.86 -25.53 -5.30
CA HIS A 396 22.34 -25.84 -3.98
C HIS A 396 21.11 -24.98 -3.69
N HIS A 397 19.97 -25.64 -3.49
CA HIS A 397 18.76 -24.97 -3.03
C HIS A 397 18.73 -25.02 -1.50
N PRO A 398 18.77 -23.87 -0.81
CA PRO A 398 18.73 -23.87 0.64
C PRO A 398 17.42 -24.50 1.12
N GLN A 399 17.53 -25.35 2.15
CA GLN A 399 16.34 -25.93 2.77
C GLN A 399 15.49 -24.79 3.39
N PRO A 400 14.20 -24.67 3.05
CA PRO A 400 13.36 -23.63 3.61
C PRO A 400 13.16 -23.83 5.11
N ARG A 401 13.17 -22.74 5.87
CA ARG A 401 13.15 -22.76 7.33
C ARG A 401 12.19 -21.72 7.87
N VAL A 402 11.49 -22.07 8.93
CA VAL A 402 10.76 -21.12 9.78
C VAL A 402 11.49 -21.05 11.11
N LEU A 403 11.94 -19.86 11.50
CA LEU A 403 12.61 -19.62 12.78
C LEU A 403 11.71 -18.76 13.66
N VAL A 404 11.30 -19.30 14.80
CA VAL A 404 10.58 -18.55 15.85
C VAL A 404 11.56 -18.23 16.98
N VAL A 405 11.67 -16.95 17.33
CA VAL A 405 12.51 -16.43 18.41
C VAL A 405 11.62 -15.67 19.39
N SER A 406 11.45 -16.23 20.59
CA SER A 406 10.45 -15.75 21.55
C SER A 406 11.09 -14.99 22.71
N GLY A 407 10.46 -13.89 23.12
CA GLY A 407 10.79 -13.16 24.35
C GLY A 407 11.97 -12.19 24.24
N LEU A 408 12.24 -11.63 23.06
CA LEU A 408 13.24 -10.58 22.91
C LEU A 408 12.89 -9.35 23.75
N PRO A 409 13.89 -8.61 24.27
CA PRO A 409 15.33 -8.92 24.21
C PRO A 409 15.83 -9.83 25.35
N HIS A 410 14.98 -10.18 26.32
CA HIS A 410 15.41 -10.88 27.52
C HIS A 410 15.80 -12.35 27.26
N GLY A 411 16.91 -12.79 27.84
CA GLY A 411 17.46 -14.14 27.59
C GLY A 411 18.34 -14.23 26.34
N TYR A 412 18.64 -13.10 25.69
CA TYR A 412 19.53 -13.01 24.53
C TYR A 412 20.68 -12.05 24.82
N GLY A 413 21.92 -12.50 24.63
CA GLY A 413 23.11 -11.65 24.70
C GLY A 413 23.34 -10.83 23.43
N SER A 414 24.26 -9.86 23.48
CA SER A 414 24.57 -8.99 22.33
C SER A 414 25.00 -9.77 21.08
N ASP A 415 25.82 -10.82 21.24
CA ASP A 415 26.24 -11.68 20.13
C ASP A 415 25.06 -12.44 19.51
N ASP A 416 24.12 -12.89 20.34
CA ASP A 416 22.93 -13.62 19.89
C ASP A 416 22.06 -12.73 18.99
N LEU A 417 21.89 -11.45 19.39
CA LEU A 417 21.20 -10.45 18.58
C LEU A 417 21.94 -10.14 17.27
N LEU A 418 23.28 -10.15 17.26
CA LEU A 418 24.05 -9.99 16.02
C LEU A 418 23.84 -11.16 15.05
N HIS A 419 23.75 -12.40 15.57
CA HIS A 419 23.39 -13.56 14.74
C HIS A 419 21.98 -13.44 14.17
N LEU A 420 21.02 -12.92 14.93
CA LEU A 420 19.67 -12.62 14.42
C LEU A 420 19.69 -11.55 13.33
N VAL A 421 20.48 -10.48 13.49
CA VAL A 421 20.65 -9.45 12.44
C VAL A 421 21.21 -10.08 11.16
N ARG A 422 22.20 -10.98 11.27
CA ARG A 422 22.77 -11.71 10.13
C ARG A 422 21.72 -12.59 9.45
N LEU A 423 20.95 -13.36 10.23
CA LEU A 423 19.86 -14.20 9.72
C LEU A 423 18.77 -13.37 9.03
N ALA A 424 18.35 -12.24 9.61
CA ALA A 424 17.36 -11.35 9.03
C ALA A 424 17.80 -10.78 7.67
N ARG A 425 19.09 -10.43 7.51
CA ARG A 425 19.64 -9.95 6.23
C ARG A 425 19.67 -11.00 5.15
N LEU A 426 19.86 -12.27 5.52
CA LEU A 426 19.94 -13.40 4.59
C LEU A 426 18.56 -14.03 4.32
N ALA A 427 17.53 -13.62 5.06
CA ALA A 427 16.26 -14.33 5.17
C ALA A 427 15.61 -14.66 3.82
N ALA A 428 15.44 -13.66 2.95
CA ALA A 428 14.82 -13.86 1.64
C ALA A 428 15.65 -14.76 0.72
N ALA A 429 16.96 -14.54 0.65
CA ALA A 429 17.87 -15.29 -0.22
C ALA A 429 18.06 -16.74 0.22
N GLN A 430 17.99 -17.00 1.53
CA GLN A 430 18.23 -18.31 2.14
C GLN A 430 16.93 -19.03 2.57
N GLN A 431 15.78 -18.56 2.09
CA GLN A 431 14.46 -19.14 2.39
C GLN A 431 14.17 -19.27 3.90
N ILE A 432 14.61 -18.31 4.71
CA ILE A 432 14.36 -18.25 6.14
C ILE A 432 13.20 -17.29 6.38
N SER A 433 12.12 -17.80 6.99
CA SER A 433 11.04 -16.97 7.51
C SER A 433 11.26 -16.75 9.01
N LEU A 434 11.54 -15.51 9.41
CA LEU A 434 11.83 -15.15 10.80
C LEU A 434 10.60 -14.52 11.46
N VAL A 435 10.15 -15.15 12.55
CA VAL A 435 9.11 -14.64 13.46
C VAL A 435 9.76 -14.38 14.81
N MET A 436 9.64 -13.16 15.29
CA MET A 436 10.16 -12.70 16.57
C MET A 436 9.02 -12.27 17.47
N THR A 437 9.16 -12.44 18.78
CA THR A 437 8.24 -11.84 19.76
C THR A 437 9.03 -11.04 20.77
N GLY A 438 8.44 -9.95 21.25
CA GLY A 438 9.05 -9.15 22.29
C GLY A 438 8.33 -7.83 22.50
N THR A 439 8.51 -7.28 23.68
CA THR A 439 8.08 -5.92 23.99
C THR A 439 9.15 -4.95 23.51
N GLU A 440 8.74 -3.83 22.88
CA GLU A 440 9.65 -2.72 22.63
C GLU A 440 10.16 -2.19 23.98
N ASP A 441 11.47 -2.25 24.18
CA ASP A 441 12.12 -1.83 25.41
C ASP A 441 13.19 -0.77 25.08
N GLU A 442 12.81 0.50 25.23
CA GLU A 442 13.69 1.67 25.02
C GLU A 442 14.90 1.68 25.98
N GLY A 443 14.86 0.92 27.08
CA GLY A 443 15.95 0.80 28.05
C GLY A 443 17.09 -0.10 27.59
N VAL A 444 16.92 -0.83 26.47
CA VAL A 444 17.91 -1.78 25.96
C VAL A 444 18.96 -1.06 25.12
N ASP A 445 20.14 -0.85 25.71
CA ASP A 445 21.31 -0.31 25.01
C ASP A 445 22.00 -1.38 24.15
N SER A 446 21.34 -1.79 23.07
CA SER A 446 21.88 -2.73 22.09
C SER A 446 21.59 -2.25 20.66
N PRO A 447 22.62 -1.84 19.90
CA PRO A 447 22.46 -1.47 18.50
C PRO A 447 21.85 -2.59 17.66
N ALA A 448 22.18 -3.85 17.94
CA ALA A 448 21.65 -5.00 17.21
C ALA A 448 20.14 -5.18 17.44
N TYR A 449 19.66 -4.96 18.67
CA TYR A 449 18.22 -5.00 18.98
C TYR A 449 17.46 -3.91 18.22
N ARG A 450 17.95 -2.67 18.23
CA ARG A 450 17.32 -1.56 17.49
C ARG A 450 17.27 -1.83 15.98
N ILE A 451 18.37 -2.34 15.41
CA ILE A 451 18.41 -2.73 13.99
C ILE A 451 17.34 -3.80 13.69
N LEU A 452 17.15 -4.78 14.58
CA LEU A 452 16.13 -5.82 14.40
C LEU A 452 14.71 -5.25 14.47
N ALA A 453 14.42 -4.44 15.49
CA ALA A 453 13.12 -3.81 15.66
C ALA A 453 12.79 -2.91 14.44
N GLU A 454 13.69 -2.01 14.06
CA GLU A 454 13.51 -1.13 12.89
C GLU A 454 13.36 -1.91 11.57
N ALA A 455 14.07 -3.03 11.42
CA ALA A 455 13.99 -3.84 10.20
C ALA A 455 12.74 -4.72 10.12
N ALA A 456 12.06 -5.00 11.23
CA ALA A 456 10.92 -5.91 11.26
C ALA A 456 9.58 -5.23 10.92
N GLN A 457 8.66 -6.00 10.38
CA GLN A 457 7.25 -5.62 10.32
C GLN A 457 6.59 -5.99 11.64
N HIS A 458 6.12 -4.97 12.35
CA HIS A 458 5.45 -5.11 13.63
C HIS A 458 3.99 -5.55 13.45
N VAL A 459 3.55 -6.46 14.31
CA VAL A 459 2.21 -7.06 14.35
C VAL A 459 1.77 -7.05 15.82
N PRO A 460 0.61 -6.47 16.17
CA PRO A 460 0.14 -6.49 17.56
C PRO A 460 -0.11 -7.93 18.04
N SER A 461 -0.02 -8.20 19.34
CA SER A 461 -0.37 -9.52 19.89
C SER A 461 -1.88 -9.81 19.93
N ASP A 462 -2.71 -8.78 19.80
CA ASP A 462 -4.17 -8.88 19.79
C ASP A 462 -4.75 -7.94 18.72
N GLU A 463 -5.06 -6.70 19.09
CA GLU A 463 -5.58 -5.69 18.18
C GLU A 463 -4.68 -4.45 18.15
N GLY A 464 -4.70 -3.71 17.05
CA GLY A 464 -3.93 -2.48 16.89
C GLY A 464 -4.56 -1.53 15.89
N ARG A 465 -4.08 -0.28 15.90
CA ARG A 465 -4.44 0.69 14.87
C ARG A 465 -3.67 0.39 13.59
N PHE A 466 -4.36 0.43 12.46
CA PHE A 466 -3.76 0.30 11.14
C PHE A 466 -4.21 1.46 10.25
N VAL A 467 -3.29 2.00 9.47
CA VAL A 467 -3.60 3.05 8.50
C VAL A 467 -3.24 2.51 7.14
N ASP A 468 -4.20 2.48 6.22
CA ASP A 468 -3.93 1.93 4.90
C ASP A 468 -2.98 2.82 4.10
N PRO A 469 -2.18 2.23 3.18
CA PRO A 469 -1.15 2.96 2.46
C PRO A 469 -1.69 3.82 1.30
N TRP A 470 -2.94 3.63 0.86
CA TRP A 470 -3.46 4.26 -0.35
C TRP A 470 -4.22 5.55 -0.05
N THR A 471 -5.17 5.47 0.86
CA THR A 471 -6.09 6.56 1.21
C THR A 471 -5.84 7.10 2.60
N ARG A 472 -4.93 6.46 3.37
CA ARG A 472 -4.59 6.84 4.74
C ARG A 472 -5.79 6.74 5.69
N THR A 473 -6.78 5.92 5.35
CA THR A 473 -7.97 5.71 6.18
C THR A 473 -7.58 4.87 7.41
N ASP A 474 -8.19 5.20 8.54
CA ASP A 474 -7.99 4.46 9.79
C ASP A 474 -8.80 3.16 9.79
N TRP A 475 -8.12 2.06 10.15
CA TRP A 475 -8.64 0.72 10.32
C TRP A 475 -8.22 0.16 11.69
N GLN A 476 -8.96 -0.83 12.16
CA GLN A 476 -8.54 -1.70 13.25
C GLN A 476 -7.95 -2.97 12.66
N PHE A 477 -6.72 -3.29 13.05
CA PHE A 477 -6.08 -4.55 12.74
C PHE A 477 -6.30 -5.55 13.88
N VAL A 478 -6.69 -6.77 13.54
CA VAL A 478 -6.90 -7.88 14.47
C VAL A 478 -5.96 -9.01 14.05
N SER A 479 -5.05 -9.39 14.94
CA SER A 479 -4.05 -10.41 14.66
C SER A 479 -4.65 -11.80 14.53
N ASP A 480 -4.06 -12.61 13.65
CA ASP A 480 -4.42 -14.02 13.56
C ASP A 480 -3.81 -14.79 14.75
N THR A 481 -4.64 -15.18 15.70
CA THR A 481 -4.25 -15.94 16.89
C THR A 481 -4.30 -17.46 16.68
N GLY A 482 -4.66 -17.91 15.48
CA GLY A 482 -4.76 -19.33 15.17
C GLY A 482 -6.02 -19.99 15.73
N PRO A 483 -6.19 -21.30 15.51
CA PRO A 483 -7.28 -22.05 16.12
C PRO A 483 -7.02 -22.23 17.62
N SER A 484 -7.98 -21.85 18.46
CA SER A 484 -7.90 -22.01 19.93
C SER A 484 -8.08 -23.45 20.40
N ASP A 485 -8.71 -24.31 19.59
CA ASP A 485 -8.94 -25.73 19.90
C ASP A 485 -7.68 -26.58 19.63
N PRO A 486 -7.10 -27.27 20.65
CA PRO A 486 -5.96 -28.15 20.46
C PRO A 486 -6.17 -29.27 19.43
N GLU A 487 -7.37 -29.82 19.31
CA GLU A 487 -7.64 -30.86 18.29
C GLU A 487 -7.53 -30.29 16.87
N ARG A 488 -7.93 -29.04 16.72
CA ARG A 488 -7.83 -28.31 15.47
C ARG A 488 -6.38 -27.96 15.13
N ILE A 489 -5.58 -27.55 16.10
CA ILE A 489 -4.13 -27.39 15.93
C ILE A 489 -3.50 -28.72 15.48
N ARG A 490 -3.84 -29.85 16.11
CA ARG A 490 -3.35 -31.17 15.70
C ARG A 490 -3.78 -31.52 14.26
N ALA A 491 -5.00 -31.17 13.86
CA ALA A 491 -5.47 -31.39 12.49
C ALA A 491 -4.66 -30.56 11.47
N VAL A 492 -4.34 -29.31 11.80
CA VAL A 492 -3.46 -28.45 11.00
C VAL A 492 -2.06 -29.07 10.91
N VAL A 493 -1.47 -29.47 12.03
CA VAL A 493 -0.13 -30.10 12.05
C VAL A 493 -0.10 -31.37 11.19
N ARG A 494 -1.09 -32.26 11.32
CA ARG A 494 -1.19 -33.47 10.47
C ARG A 494 -1.26 -33.14 8.98
N SER A 495 -1.98 -32.08 8.63
CA SER A 495 -2.04 -31.60 7.24
C SER A 495 -0.67 -31.15 6.73
N LEU A 496 0.08 -30.41 7.55
CA LEU A 496 1.45 -29.99 7.23
C LEU A 496 2.41 -31.18 7.11
N GLU A 497 2.27 -32.21 7.94
CA GLU A 497 3.05 -33.44 7.84
C GLU A 497 2.82 -34.17 6.51
N CYS A 498 1.56 -34.32 6.09
CA CYS A 498 1.23 -34.94 4.80
C CYS A 498 1.87 -34.18 3.64
N ARG A 499 1.79 -32.84 3.64
CA ARG A 499 2.41 -31.99 2.61
C ARG A 499 3.92 -32.15 2.52
N ARG A 500 4.59 -32.39 3.66
CA ARG A 500 6.03 -32.63 3.69
C ARG A 500 6.42 -33.97 3.06
N GLN A 501 5.55 -34.98 3.12
CA GLN A 501 5.84 -36.31 2.58
C GLN A 501 5.60 -36.43 1.07
N GLU A 502 4.90 -35.46 0.46
CA GLU A 502 4.57 -35.43 -0.97
C GLU A 502 5.67 -34.78 -1.84
N ILE A 503 6.68 -34.16 -1.22
CA ILE A 503 7.90 -33.61 -1.83
C ILE A 503 9.04 -34.60 -1.66
#